data_AF-H1LSV4-F1
#
_entry.id   AF-H1LSV4-F1
#
_cell.length_a   1.000
_cell.length_b   1.000
_cell.length_c   1.000
_cell.angle_alpha   90.00
_cell.angle_beta   90.00
_cell.angle_gamma   90.00
#
_symmetry.space_group_name_H-M   'P 1'
#
loop_
_entity.id
_entity.type
_entity.pdbx_description
1 polymer ?
#
loop_
_entity_poly.entity_id
_entity_poly.type
_entity_poly.pdbx_seq_one_letter_code
_entity_poly.pdbx_strand_id
1 'polypeptide(L)'
;MGKKVIKMKFNIYDYKDNAVEIDTKGKDVASIFVEVISGDECIEILYKSGCFTVVDSSSDRFIHYHDGSYKLSGDKLAEWARYTPTEKGEGVAYERLWKFGADGE
;
A
#
# COMPACT_ATOMS: atom_id res chain seq x y z
N MET A 1 -3.64 24.44 -19.68
CA MET A 1 -3.51 24.14 -18.24
C MET A 1 -2.81 22.79 -18.11
N GLY A 2 -1.50 22.74 -17.83
CA GLY A 2 -0.80 21.47 -17.67
C GLY A 2 -1.26 20.76 -16.40
N LYS A 3 -1.75 19.52 -16.49
CA LYS A 3 -2.02 18.70 -15.31
C LYS A 3 -0.72 18.59 -14.53
N LYS A 4 -0.72 19.06 -13.28
CA LYS A 4 0.39 18.90 -12.35
C LYS A 4 0.50 17.40 -12.08
N VAL A 5 1.48 16.76 -12.70
CA VAL A 5 1.79 15.35 -12.49
C VAL A 5 2.26 15.21 -11.04
N ILE A 6 1.42 14.60 -10.20
CA ILE A 6 1.79 14.33 -8.81
C ILE A 6 2.71 13.12 -8.83
N LYS A 7 4.01 13.34 -8.59
CA LYS A 7 4.93 12.26 -8.28
C LYS A 7 4.53 11.70 -6.91
N MET A 8 4.13 10.45 -6.85
CA MET A 8 3.74 9.79 -5.61
C MET A 8 4.83 8.81 -5.22
N LYS A 9 5.43 9.05 -4.05
CA LYS A 9 6.36 8.15 -3.39
C LYS A 9 5.75 7.70 -2.07
N PHE A 10 5.83 6.41 -1.79
CA PHE A 10 5.33 5.82 -0.55
C PHE A 10 6.06 4.51 -0.29
N ASN A 11 5.94 4.01 0.93
CA ASN A 11 6.52 2.73 1.32
C ASN A 11 5.41 1.67 1.44
N ILE A 12 5.79 0.44 1.11
CA ILE A 12 5.13 -0.77 1.60
C ILE A 12 6.07 -1.48 2.57
N TYR A 13 5.53 -2.30 3.47
CA TYR A 13 6.28 -2.88 4.56
C TYR A 13 6.17 -4.41 4.58
N ASP A 14 7.28 -5.07 4.86
CA ASP A 14 7.29 -6.51 5.17
C ASP A 14 6.90 -6.74 6.64
N TYR A 15 6.78 -8.00 7.06
CA TYR A 15 6.40 -8.40 8.43
C TYR A 15 7.40 -7.97 9.51
N LYS A 16 8.63 -7.59 9.11
CA LYS A 16 9.67 -7.06 10.01
C LYS A 16 9.71 -5.53 9.98
N ASP A 17 8.71 -4.89 9.37
CA ASP A 17 8.62 -3.45 9.15
C ASP A 17 9.75 -2.87 8.28
N ASN A 18 10.43 -3.69 7.46
CA ASN A 18 11.35 -3.17 6.46
C ASN A 18 10.56 -2.49 5.35
N ALA A 19 10.94 -1.26 5.04
CA ALA A 19 10.29 -0.47 4.01
C ALA A 19 10.84 -0.76 2.62
N VAL A 20 9.94 -0.96 1.65
CA VAL A 20 10.22 -0.92 0.21
C VAL A 20 9.64 0.37 -0.37
N GLU A 21 10.52 1.29 -0.80
CA GLU A 21 10.08 2.54 -1.45
C GLU A 21 9.56 2.26 -2.85
N ILE A 22 8.35 2.76 -3.12
CA ILE A 22 7.71 2.73 -4.44
C ILE A 22 7.67 4.16 -5.00
N ASP A 23 8.20 4.33 -6.22
CA ASP A 23 8.11 5.57 -6.99
C ASP A 23 7.25 5.34 -8.24
N THR A 24 6.11 6.02 -8.33
CA THR A 24 5.21 5.91 -9.49
C THR A 24 5.77 6.61 -10.74
N LYS A 25 6.92 7.28 -10.63
CA LYS A 25 7.61 8.01 -11.70
C LYS A 25 6.71 9.06 -12.37
N GLY A 26 5.77 9.61 -11.61
CA GLY A 26 4.78 10.58 -12.11
C GLY A 26 3.68 9.95 -12.97
N LYS A 27 3.42 8.65 -12.85
CA LYS A 27 2.20 8.08 -13.42
C LYS A 27 1.00 8.40 -12.53
N ASP A 28 -0.10 8.80 -13.14
CA ASP A 28 -1.35 9.09 -12.43
C ASP A 28 -1.95 7.79 -11.88
N VAL A 29 -1.91 7.64 -10.56
CA VAL A 29 -2.55 6.51 -9.85
C VAL A 29 -4.07 6.74 -9.76
N ALA A 30 -4.84 5.72 -10.09
CA ALA A 30 -6.29 5.69 -9.93
C ALA A 30 -6.68 5.09 -8.57
N SER A 31 -6.11 3.95 -8.22
CA SER A 31 -6.31 3.28 -6.93
C SER A 31 -5.13 2.35 -6.60
N ILE A 32 -5.00 2.01 -5.32
CA ILE A 32 -4.13 0.93 -4.86
C ILE A 32 -5.00 -0.08 -4.14
N PHE A 33 -4.90 -1.35 -4.53
CA PHE A 33 -5.39 -2.47 -3.73
C PHE A 33 -4.24 -3.00 -2.89
N VAL A 34 -4.48 -3.22 -1.60
CA VAL A 34 -3.50 -3.69 -0.64
C VAL A 34 -4.00 -5.01 -0.06
N GLU A 35 -3.16 -6.03 -0.08
CA GLU A 35 -3.34 -7.28 0.64
C GLU A 35 -2.27 -7.36 1.72
N VAL A 36 -2.65 -7.82 2.91
CA VAL A 36 -1.71 -8.18 3.96
C VAL A 36 -1.64 -9.70 4.01
N ILE A 37 -0.46 -10.24 3.72
CA ILE A 37 -0.21 -11.68 3.65
C ILE A 37 0.89 -12.03 4.64
N SER A 38 0.50 -12.65 5.75
CA SER A 38 1.38 -13.04 6.85
C SER A 38 2.22 -11.88 7.37
N GLY A 39 1.58 -10.71 7.48
CA GLY A 39 2.21 -9.46 7.92
C GLY A 39 2.94 -8.66 6.84
N ASP A 40 3.05 -9.16 5.61
CA ASP A 40 3.65 -8.43 4.49
C ASP A 40 2.60 -7.69 3.67
N GLU A 41 2.88 -6.44 3.26
CA GLU A 41 2.04 -5.74 2.29
C GLU A 41 2.36 -6.18 0.85
N CYS A 42 1.36 -6.66 0.14
CA CYS A 42 1.35 -6.86 -1.31
C CYS A 42 0.38 -5.87 -1.93
N ILE A 43 0.77 -5.18 -3.01
CA ILE A 43 -0.08 -4.15 -3.60
C ILE A 43 -0.28 -4.34 -5.10
N GLU A 44 -1.45 -3.92 -5.58
CA GLU A 44 -1.73 -3.67 -6.98
C GLU A 44 -2.02 -2.18 -7.20
N ILE A 45 -1.18 -1.52 -8.00
CA ILE A 45 -1.33 -0.11 -8.37
C ILE A 45 -2.05 -0.04 -9.72
N LEU A 46 -3.29 0.44 -9.72
CA LEU A 46 -4.03 0.74 -10.95
C LEU A 46 -3.77 2.18 -11.36
N TYR A 47 -3.25 2.40 -12.57
CA TYR A 47 -3.05 3.73 -13.13
C TYR A 47 -4.27 4.19 -13.93
N LYS A 48 -4.46 5.51 -14.07
CA LYS A 48 -5.54 6.08 -14.89
C LYS A 48 -5.44 5.73 -16.38
N SER A 49 -4.28 5.28 -16.84
CA SER A 49 -4.11 4.75 -18.20
C SER A 49 -4.76 3.37 -18.39
N GLY A 50 -5.23 2.72 -17.31
CA GLY A 50 -5.75 1.36 -17.31
C GLY A 50 -4.69 0.27 -17.13
N CYS A 51 -3.41 0.63 -17.12
CA CYS A 51 -2.33 -0.31 -16.79
C CYS A 51 -2.25 -0.53 -15.27
N PHE A 52 -1.70 -1.66 -14.86
CA PHE A 52 -1.44 -1.93 -13.45
C PHE A 52 -0.01 -2.41 -13.19
N THR A 53 0.41 -2.38 -11.93
CA THR A 53 1.69 -2.93 -11.45
C THR A 53 1.46 -3.60 -10.12
N VAL A 54 1.95 -4.83 -9.97
CA VAL A 54 1.92 -5.57 -8.70
C VAL A 54 3.29 -5.49 -8.05
N VAL A 55 3.33 -5.25 -6.75
CA VAL A 55 4.56 -5.21 -5.97
C VAL A 55 4.36 -5.98 -4.67
N ASP A 56 5.33 -6.81 -4.34
CA ASP A 56 5.41 -7.53 -3.06
C ASP A 56 6.52 -6.90 -2.21
N SER A 57 6.25 -6.65 -0.93
CA SER A 57 7.25 -6.15 0.02
C SER A 57 8.27 -7.23 0.41
N SER A 58 7.89 -8.50 0.30
CA SER A 58 8.73 -9.64 0.67
C SER A 58 9.20 -10.43 -0.55
N SER A 59 10.43 -10.95 -0.48
CA SER A 59 10.99 -11.85 -1.50
C SER A 59 11.19 -13.29 -1.00
N ASP A 60 10.95 -13.55 0.29
CA ASP A 60 11.26 -14.82 0.96
C ASP A 60 10.15 -15.29 1.93
N ARG A 61 8.91 -14.79 1.76
CA ARG A 61 7.74 -15.21 2.54
C ARG A 61 7.59 -16.74 2.54
N PHE A 62 7.56 -17.33 3.74
CA PHE A 62 7.45 -18.79 3.92
C PHE A 62 6.00 -19.30 3.91
N ILE A 63 5.04 -18.50 4.40
CA ILE A 63 3.62 -18.85 4.52
C ILE A 63 2.79 -17.78 3.82
N HIS A 64 1.82 -18.19 2.99
CA HIS A 64 0.88 -17.29 2.32
C HIS A 64 -0.49 -17.31 3.02
N TYR A 65 -0.55 -16.88 4.28
CA TYR A 65 -1.81 -16.69 4.99
C TYR A 65 -2.36 -15.29 4.71
N HIS A 66 -3.59 -15.17 4.24
CA HIS A 66 -4.20 -13.88 3.92
C HIS A 66 -4.88 -13.29 5.16
N ASP A 67 -4.28 -12.23 5.73
CA ASP A 67 -4.79 -11.56 6.92
C ASP A 67 -5.93 -10.58 6.61
N GLY A 68 -5.93 -9.99 5.41
CA GLY A 68 -6.96 -9.05 5.00
C GLY A 68 -6.55 -8.22 3.79
N SER A 69 -7.51 -7.47 3.24
CA SER A 69 -7.26 -6.61 2.09
C SER A 69 -8.20 -5.40 2.05
N TYR A 70 -7.77 -4.35 1.35
CA TYR A 70 -8.52 -3.10 1.24
C TYR A 70 -8.14 -2.32 -0.01
N LYS A 71 -9.03 -1.41 -0.45
CA LYS A 71 -8.83 -0.59 -1.65
C LYS A 71 -8.80 0.90 -1.32
N LEU A 72 -7.76 1.57 -1.79
CA LEU A 72 -7.50 2.98 -1.58
C LEU A 72 -7.70 3.77 -2.87
N SER A 73 -8.39 4.91 -2.77
CA SER A 73 -8.46 5.90 -3.84
C SER A 73 -8.68 7.30 -3.24
N GLY A 74 -8.47 8.34 -4.04
CA GLY A 74 -8.69 9.74 -3.62
C GLY A 74 -7.93 10.11 -2.35
N ASP A 75 -8.63 10.71 -1.39
CA ASP A 75 -8.04 11.22 -0.15
C ASP A 75 -7.51 10.10 0.75
N LYS A 76 -8.16 8.93 0.80
CA LYS A 76 -7.69 7.77 1.56
C LYS A 76 -6.32 7.28 1.08
N LEU A 77 -6.11 7.28 -0.24
CA LEU A 77 -4.81 6.93 -0.82
C LEU A 77 -3.72 7.92 -0.40
N ALA A 78 -4.06 9.22 -0.41
CA ALA A 78 -3.13 10.26 -0.01
C ALA A 78 -2.81 10.20 1.50
N GLU A 79 -3.80 9.89 2.34
CA GLU A 79 -3.62 9.66 3.77
C GLU A 79 -2.75 8.43 4.04
N TRP A 80 -3.09 7.30 3.44
CA TRP A 80 -2.34 6.04 3.57
C TRP A 80 -0.87 6.21 3.18
N ALA A 81 -0.57 6.90 2.08
CA ALA A 81 0.80 7.13 1.63
C ALA A 81 1.64 8.02 2.56
N ARG A 82 1.00 8.87 3.37
CA ARG A 82 1.66 9.71 4.39
C ARG A 82 1.62 9.10 5.78
N TYR A 83 0.99 7.93 5.93
CA TYR A 83 0.85 7.28 7.22
C TYR A 83 2.23 6.96 7.77
N THR A 84 2.51 7.51 8.95
CA THR A 84 3.71 7.20 9.72
C THR A 84 3.30 6.21 10.80
N PRO A 85 3.89 5.01 10.82
CA PRO A 85 3.53 4.00 11.81
C PRO A 85 3.87 4.44 13.23
N THR A 86 3.16 3.86 14.20
CA THR A 86 3.45 4.12 15.61
C THR A 86 4.47 3.12 16.14
N GLU A 87 5.43 3.53 16.97
CA GLU A 87 6.48 2.64 17.51
C GLU A 87 5.97 1.53 18.46
N LYS A 88 4.65 1.35 18.61
CA LYS A 88 4.05 0.51 19.68
C LYS A 88 3.07 -0.57 19.20
N GLY A 89 3.03 -0.87 17.91
CA GLY A 89 2.02 -1.77 17.32
C GLY A 89 2.48 -3.21 17.04
N GLU A 90 1.57 -3.97 16.41
CA GLU A 90 1.74 -5.36 15.93
C GLU A 90 2.42 -5.44 14.55
N GLY A 91 3.02 -4.34 14.07
CA GLY A 91 3.63 -4.20 12.74
C GLY A 91 2.85 -3.22 11.85
N VAL A 92 3.56 -2.52 10.97
CA VAL A 92 3.02 -1.42 10.15
C VAL A 92 1.89 -1.89 9.22
N ALA A 93 2.03 -3.09 8.65
CA ALA A 93 1.04 -3.67 7.77
C ALA A 93 -0.31 -3.89 8.49
N TYR A 94 -0.28 -4.40 9.72
CA TYR A 94 -1.49 -4.62 10.54
C TYR A 94 -2.11 -3.31 11.01
N GLU A 95 -1.30 -2.34 11.44
CA GLU A 95 -1.79 -0.99 11.78
C GLU A 95 -2.58 -0.36 10.61
N ARG A 96 -2.03 -0.46 9.39
CA ARG A 96 -2.70 0.06 8.19
C ARG A 96 -3.91 -0.78 7.80
N LEU A 97 -3.86 -2.10 7.94
CA LEU A 97 -5.02 -2.97 7.70
C LEU A 97 -6.20 -2.58 8.58
N TRP A 98 -5.99 -2.39 9.89
CA TRP A 98 -7.07 -1.98 10.78
C TRP A 98 -7.55 -0.56 10.52
N LYS A 99 -6.65 0.37 10.21
CA LYS A 99 -7.02 1.76 9.97
C LYS A 99 -7.76 1.96 8.65
N PHE A 100 -7.35 1.28 7.58
CA PHE A 100 -7.85 1.53 6.22
C PHE A 100 -8.73 0.41 5.66
N GLY A 101 -8.67 -0.78 6.25
CA GLY A 101 -9.52 -1.93 5.90
C GLY A 101 -10.78 -2.06 6.75
N ALA A 102 -10.88 -1.39 7.91
CA ALA A 102 -12.06 -1.48 8.78
C ALA A 102 -13.34 -0.84 8.23
N ASP A 103 -13.29 -0.15 7.08
CA ASP A 103 -14.48 0.43 6.43
C ASP A 103 -15.23 -0.57 5.53
N GLY A 104 -15.07 -1.87 5.77
CA GLY A 104 -15.51 -2.94 4.86
C GLY A 104 -16.15 -4.15 5.54
N GLU A 105 -17.13 -3.92 6.44
CA GLU A 105 -18.28 -4.82 6.65
C GLU A 105 -19.60 -4.01 6.55
#